data_AF-A0A962C6U2-F1
#
_entry.id   AF-A0A962C6U2-F1
#
_cell.length_a   1.000
_cell.length_b   1.000
_cell.length_c   1.000
_cell.angle_alpha   90.00
_cell.angle_beta   90.00
_cell.angle_gamma   90.00
#
_symmetry.space_group_name_H-M   'P 1'
#
loop_
_entity.id
_entity.type
_entity.pdbx_description
1 polymer ?
#
loop_
_entity_poly.entity_id
_entity_poly.type
_entity_poly.pdbx_seq_one_letter_code
_entity_poly.pdbx_strand_id
1 'polypeptide(L)' 'KEMVQRIRTLPFGTWFEFVTNQQGSVVRRKLAWFSTVTGRCLFVNQRGARSEEKTIEQLARDL' A
#
# COMPACT_ATOMS: atom_id res chain seq x y z
N LYS A 1 -0.67 -6.73 14.55
CA LYS A 1 0.82 -6.62 14.64
C LYS A 1 1.52 -7.53 13.66
N GLU A 2 1.06 -8.78 13.49
CA GLU A 2 1.61 -9.72 12.50
C GLU A 2 1.57 -9.19 11.06
N MET A 3 0.42 -8.64 10.63
CA MET A 3 0.27 -8.08 9.27
C MET A 3 1.25 -6.94 8.98
N VAL A 4 1.56 -6.09 9.97
CA VAL A 4 2.57 -5.03 9.81
C VAL A 4 3.94 -5.63 9.53
N GLN A 5 4.32 -6.71 10.23
CA GLN A 5 5.59 -7.39 9.98
C GLN A 5 5.61 -8.04 8.60
N ARG A 6 4.49 -8.64 8.19
CA ARG A 6 4.34 -9.20 6.84
C ARG A 6 4.51 -8.14 5.75
N ILE A 7 3.92 -6.95 5.90
CA ILE A 7 4.08 -5.88 4.92
C ILE A 7 5.54 -5.41 4.85
N ARG A 8 6.26 -5.36 5.98
CA ARG A 8 7.69 -4.99 6.00
C ARG A 8 8.58 -5.94 5.23
N THR A 9 8.16 -7.20 5.04
CA THR A 9 8.90 -8.21 4.29
C THR A 9 8.44 -8.32 2.83
N LEU A 10 7.40 -7.58 2.42
CA LEU A 10 6.97 -7.60 1.03
C LEU A 10 8.02 -6.95 0.13
N PRO A 11 8.33 -7.58 -1.03
CA PRO A 11 9.19 -6.96 -2.01
C PRO A 11 8.64 -5.60 -2.46
N PHE A 12 9.53 -4.64 -2.69
CA PHE A 12 9.13 -3.45 -3.43
C PHE A 12 8.63 -3.86 -4.81
N GLY A 13 7.52 -3.25 -5.19
CA GLY A 13 6.81 -3.58 -6.40
C GLY A 13 5.68 -4.58 -6.25
N THR A 14 5.37 -5.05 -5.04
CA THR A 14 4.12 -5.77 -4.78
C THR A 14 2.90 -4.91 -5.13
N TRP A 15 1.92 -5.52 -5.79
CA TRP A 15 0.66 -4.89 -6.16
C TRP A 15 -0.41 -5.14 -5.10
N PHE A 16 -1.24 -4.12 -4.89
CA PHE A 16 -2.35 -4.11 -3.94
C PHE A 16 -3.60 -3.62 -4.64
N GLU A 17 -4.76 -4.13 -4.21
CA GLU A 17 -6.07 -3.67 -4.66
C GLU A 17 -6.66 -2.75 -3.61
N PHE A 18 -7.05 -1.54 -4.03
CA PHE A 18 -7.65 -0.52 -3.18
C PHE A 18 -9.08 -0.30 -3.62
N VAL A 19 -10.03 -0.39 -2.68
CA VAL A 19 -11.42 -0.01 -2.91
C VAL A 19 -11.51 1.52 -2.95
N THR A 20 -12.06 2.07 -4.04
CA THR A 20 -12.13 3.53 -4.27
C THR A 20 -13.50 4.14 -4.02
N ASN A 21 -14.54 3.32 -3.86
CA ASN A 21 -15.89 3.80 -3.60
C ASN A 21 -16.72 2.76 -2.84
N GLN A 22 -17.88 3.18 -2.33
CA GLN A 22 -18.81 2.31 -1.60
C GLN A 22 -19.44 1.21 -2.48
N GLN A 23 -19.36 1.33 -3.80
CA GLN A 23 -19.85 0.33 -4.75
C GLN A 23 -18.83 -0.81 -4.97
N GLY A 24 -17.66 -0.75 -4.35
CA GLY A 24 -16.65 -1.81 -4.42
C GLY A 24 -15.75 -1.73 -5.65
N SER A 25 -15.69 -0.60 -6.38
CA SER A 25 -14.70 -0.43 -7.44
C SER A 25 -13.29 -0.52 -6.87
N VAL A 26 -12.43 -1.29 -7.53
CA VAL A 26 -11.04 -1.49 -7.10
C VAL A 26 -10.05 -0.91 -8.10
N VAL A 27 -8.95 -0.39 -7.59
CA VAL A 27 -7.79 0.02 -8.39
C VAL A 27 -6.54 -0.68 -7.89
N ARG A 28 -5.67 -1.07 -8.84
CA ARG A 28 -4.36 -1.62 -8.50
C ARG A 28 -3.33 -0.53 -8.30
N ARG A 29 -2.58 -0.65 -7.21
CA ARG A 29 -1.46 0.24 -6.86
C ARG A 29 -0.24 -0.59 -6.48
N LYS A 30 0.92 -0.12 -6.91
CA LYS A 30 2.21 -0.79 -6.67
C LYS A 30 2.91 -0.13 -5.50
N LEU A 31 3.31 -0.91 -4.51
CA LEU A 31 4.16 -0.44 -3.42
C LEU A 31 5.51 -0.02 -3.99
N ALA A 32 5.79 1.28 -3.99
CA ALA A 32 7.04 1.82 -4.50
C ALA A 32 8.13 1.78 -3.44
N TRP A 33 7.78 2.12 -2.19
CA TRP A 33 8.68 2.06 -1.03
C TRP A 33 7.89 2.18 0.29
N PHE A 34 8.54 1.89 1.42
CA PHE A 34 8.07 2.29 2.75
C PHE A 34 9.20 2.88 3.59
N SER A 35 8.87 3.78 4.52
CA SER A 35 9.80 4.35 5.49
C SER A 35 9.89 3.46 6.72
N THR A 36 11.10 3.03 7.09
CA THR A 36 11.37 2.37 8.38
C THR A 36 11.31 3.33 9.57
N VAL A 37 11.46 4.63 9.32
CA VAL A 37 11.47 5.68 10.34
C VAL A 37 10.06 6.17 10.65
N THR A 38 9.28 6.48 9.61
CA THR A 38 7.93 7.07 9.78
C THR A 38 6.79 6.08 9.58
N GLY A 39 7.09 4.85 9.12
CA GLY A 39 6.08 3.84 8.83
C GLY A 39 5.21 4.15 7.61
N ARG A 40 5.53 5.17 6.80
CA ARG A 40 4.75 5.53 5.61
C ARG A 40 5.07 4.63 4.43
N CYS A 41 4.04 4.20 3.71
CA CYS A 41 4.11 3.46 2.45
C CYS A 41 3.72 4.39 1.30
N LEU A 42 4.52 4.42 0.23
CA LEU A 42 4.19 5.11 -1.01
C LEU A 42 3.74 4.11 -2.06
N PHE A 43 2.65 4.45 -2.74
CA PHE A 43 2.15 3.71 -3.87
C PHE A 43 2.16 4.53 -5.16
N VAL A 44 2.35 3.81 -6.26
CA VAL A 44 2.23 4.34 -7.62
C VAL A 44 1.14 3.61 -8.41
N ASN A 45 0.57 4.30 -9.39
CA ASN A 45 -0.35 3.70 -10.35
C ASN A 45 0.39 2.90 -11.44
N GLN A 46 -0.36 2.35 -12.40
CA GLN A 46 0.18 1.59 -13.54
C GLN A 46 1.18 2.36 -14.41
N ARG A 47 1.13 3.69 -14.40
CA ARG A 47 2.06 4.56 -15.14
C ARG A 47 3.27 4.99 -14.30
N GLY A 48 3.41 4.49 -13.07
CA GLY A 48 4.49 4.88 -12.15
C GLY A 48 4.27 6.24 -11.49
N ALA A 49 3.15 6.92 -11.71
CA ALA A 49 2.85 8.17 -11.04
C ALA A 49 2.37 7.91 -9.60
N ARG A 50 2.83 8.74 -8.66
CA ARG A 50 2.42 8.72 -7.26
C ARG A 50 0.89 8.79 -7.15
N SER A 51 0.32 7.93 -6.32
CA SER A 51 -1.14 7.78 -6.25
C SER A 51 -1.70 7.72 -4.83
N GLU A 52 -1.07 6.98 -3.92
CA GLU A 52 -1.56 6.83 -2.53
C GLU A 52 -0.38 6.88 -1.56
N GLU A 53 -0.63 7.45 -0.37
CA GLU A 53 0.27 7.33 0.78
C GLU A 53 -0.55 6.89 1.99
N LYS A 54 -0.07 5.85 2.69
CA LYS A 54 -0.71 5.32 3.90
C LYS A 54 0.35 5.01 4.94
N THR A 55 0.00 5.01 6.22
CA THR A 55 0.86 4.35 7.21
C THR A 55 0.77 2.83 7.05
N ILE A 56 1.81 2.12 7.47
CA ILE A 56 1.86 0.66 7.42
C ILE A 56 0.77 0.03 8.29
N GLU A 57 0.34 0.71 9.35
CA GLU A 57 -0.77 0.31 10.22
C GLU A 57 -2.13 0.53 9.56
N GLN A 58 -2.28 1.58 8.74
CA GLN A 58 -3.49 1.75 7.91
C GLN A 58 -3.55 0.66 6.86
N LEU A 59 -2.46 0.45 6.12
CA LEU A 59 -2.39 -0.61 5.12
C LEU A 59 -2.66 -1.99 5.72
N ALA A 60 -2.12 -2.30 6.89
CA ALA A 60 -2.36 -3.57 7.58
C ALA A 60 -3.80 -3.77 8.07
N ARG A 61 -4.59 -2.70 8.23
CA ARG A 61 -6.02 -2.78 8.59
C ARG A 61 -6.92 -2.96 7.37
N ASP A 62 -6.46 -2.48 6.22
CA ASP A 62 -7.21 -2.54 4.97
C ASP A 62 -7.00 -3.87 4.20
N LEU A 63 -6.12 -4.74 4.70
CA LEU A 63 -5.79 -6.08 4.15
C LEU A 63 -6.32 -7.20 5.05
#